data_AF-A6BI25-F1
#
_entry.id   AF-A6BI25-F1
#
_cell.length_a   1.000
_cell.length_b   1.000
_cell.length_c   1.000
_cell.angle_alpha   90.00
_cell.angle_beta   90.00
_cell.angle_gamma   90.00
#
_symmetry.space_group_name_H-M   'P 1'
#
loop_
_entity.id
_entity.type
_entity.pdbx_description
1 polymer ?
#
loop_
_entity_poly.entity_id
_entity_poly.type
_entity_poly.pdbx_seq_one_letter_code
_entity_poly.pdbx_strand_id
1 'polypeptide(L)'
;MWNYFCGIKSPILLERWCGQMNENRPCKKELLEWINIVSFAVDDVKLFLDTHPNCTEALEFFDEFKKQRVQALKEYAKYYGPLTLDTATTQMDYWKWINDPWPWQEGGC
;
A
#
# COMPACT_ATOMS: atom_id res chain seq x y z
N MET A 1 13.89 -4.45 -15.47
CA MET A 1 12.69 -3.73 -14.97
C MET A 1 11.46 -3.93 -15.87
N TRP A 2 11.58 -4.50 -17.08
CA TRP A 2 10.45 -4.96 -17.91
C TRP A 2 10.19 -6.49 -17.83
N ASN A 3 10.72 -7.16 -16.81
CA ASN A 3 10.70 -8.63 -16.71
C ASN A 3 9.55 -9.19 -15.86
N TYR A 4 8.62 -8.36 -15.38
CA TYR A 4 7.50 -8.82 -14.55
C TYR A 4 6.32 -9.36 -15.36
N PHE A 5 6.20 -8.99 -16.64
CA PHE A 5 5.00 -9.27 -17.44
C PHE A 5 5.04 -10.54 -18.29
N CYS A 6 6.15 -11.28 -18.35
CA CYS A 6 6.25 -12.51 -19.16
C CYS A 6 6.78 -13.72 -18.37
N GLY A 7 6.19 -14.02 -17.21
CA GLY A 7 6.31 -15.37 -16.63
C GLY A 7 7.05 -15.48 -15.29
N ILE A 8 7.07 -14.43 -14.47
CA ILE A 8 7.42 -14.57 -13.05
C ILE A 8 6.29 -13.92 -12.26
N LYS A 9 5.29 -14.71 -11.87
CA LYS A 9 4.58 -14.41 -10.63
C LYS A 9 5.68 -14.31 -9.59
N SER A 10 6.06 -13.12 -9.15
CA SER A 10 7.05 -12.96 -8.09
C SER A 10 6.40 -13.48 -6.82
N PRO A 11 6.67 -14.73 -6.40
CA PRO A 11 5.98 -15.33 -5.26
C PRO A 11 6.42 -14.63 -3.96
N ILE A 12 7.54 -13.91 -4.02
CA ILE A 12 8.27 -13.35 -2.90
C ILE A 12 7.56 -12.13 -2.29
N LEU A 13 6.77 -11.38 -3.09
CA LEU A 13 6.02 -10.22 -2.59
C LEU A 13 4.62 -10.59 -2.09
N LEU A 14 3.98 -11.59 -2.71
CA LEU A 14 2.61 -12.00 -2.40
C LEU A 14 2.54 -12.93 -1.17
N GLU A 15 3.51 -13.83 -0.98
CA GLU A 15 3.50 -14.75 0.17
C GLU A 15 3.90 -14.08 1.49
N ARG A 16 4.63 -12.96 1.43
CA ARG A 16 5.07 -12.26 2.64
C ARG A 16 3.92 -11.60 3.41
N TRP A 17 2.78 -11.32 2.76
CA TRP A 17 1.64 -10.68 3.41
C TRP A 17 0.57 -11.64 3.94
N CYS A 18 0.30 -12.76 3.25
CA CYS A 18 -0.62 -13.78 3.76
C CYS A 18 -0.07 -14.56 4.97
N GLY A 19 1.26 -14.60 5.16
CA GLY A 19 1.90 -15.40 6.20
C GLY A 19 2.10 -14.76 7.58
N GLN A 20 1.81 -13.45 7.75
CA GLN A 20 2.15 -12.73 8.99
C GLN A 20 1.02 -11.86 9.57
N MET A 21 -0.24 -12.18 9.28
CA MET A 21 -1.39 -11.66 10.04
C MET A 21 -1.63 -12.54 11.27
N ASN A 22 -0.64 -12.61 12.16
CA ASN A 22 -0.87 -13.08 13.53
C ASN A 22 -1.68 -11.99 14.25
N GLU A 23 -2.59 -12.35 15.14
CA GLU A 23 -3.65 -11.54 15.77
C GLU A 23 -3.16 -10.33 16.64
N ASN A 24 -1.90 -9.89 16.48
CA ASN A 24 -1.27 -8.79 17.19
C ASN A 24 -1.05 -7.57 16.29
N ARG A 25 -1.01 -6.38 16.91
CA ARG A 25 -0.75 -5.08 16.26
C ARG A 25 0.46 -5.16 15.30
N PRO A 26 0.29 -4.92 13.98
CA PRO A 26 1.38 -4.98 13.01
C PRO A 26 2.38 -3.86 13.24
N CYS A 27 3.68 -4.07 13.02
CA CYS A 27 4.71 -3.05 13.21
C CYS A 27 4.50 -1.84 12.26
N LYS A 28 4.53 -0.61 12.80
CA LYS A 28 4.37 0.66 12.04
C LYS A 28 5.27 0.71 10.81
N LYS A 29 6.55 0.33 10.98
CA LYS A 29 7.56 0.36 9.92
C LYS A 29 7.26 -0.65 8.81
N GLU A 30 6.94 -1.89 9.18
CA GLU A 30 6.66 -2.96 8.21
C GLU A 30 5.39 -2.66 7.40
N LEU A 31 4.36 -2.14 8.07
CA LEU A 31 3.11 -1.76 7.41
C LEU A 31 3.31 -0.57 6.47
N LEU A 32 4.11 0.42 6.87
CA LEU A 32 4.46 1.56 6.02
C LEU A 32 5.30 1.11 4.81
N GLU A 33 6.28 0.23 5.03
CA GLU A 33 7.12 -0.32 3.97
C GLU A 33 6.29 -1.11 2.96
N TRP A 34 5.34 -1.91 3.44
CA TRP A 34 4.39 -2.58 2.55
C TRP A 34 3.55 -1.61 1.74
N ILE A 35 2.97 -0.57 2.38
CA ILE A 35 2.20 0.47 1.69
C ILE A 35 3.04 1.12 0.58
N ASN A 36 4.32 1.37 0.82
CA ASN A 36 5.24 1.92 -0.19
C ASN A 36 5.46 0.95 -1.35
N ILE A 37 5.71 -0.34 -1.06
CA ILE A 37 5.91 -1.37 -2.09
C ILE A 37 4.68 -1.50 -3.00
N VAL A 38 3.49 -1.64 -2.41
CA VAL A 38 2.25 -1.79 -3.20
C VAL A 38 1.89 -0.49 -3.92
N SER A 39 2.21 0.68 -3.36
CA SER A 39 2.01 1.96 -4.06
C SER A 39 2.90 2.04 -5.30
N PHE A 40 4.18 1.68 -5.17
CA PHE A 40 5.10 1.63 -6.31
C PHE A 40 4.63 0.66 -7.40
N ALA A 41 4.18 -0.54 -7.01
CA ALA A 41 3.68 -1.53 -7.97
C ALA A 41 2.46 -1.03 -8.74
N VAL A 42 1.52 -0.35 -8.07
CA VAL A 42 0.35 0.26 -8.71
C VAL A 42 0.76 1.36 -9.69
N ASP A 43 1.69 2.23 -9.32
CA ASP A 43 2.17 3.31 -10.18
C ASP A 43 2.93 2.79 -11.41
N ASP A 44 3.76 1.75 -11.25
CA ASP A 44 4.50 1.11 -12.35
C ASP A 44 3.55 0.47 -13.37
N VAL A 45 2.54 -0.28 -12.89
CA VAL A 45 1.55 -0.92 -13.77
C VAL A 45 0.67 0.12 -14.45
N LYS A 46 0.35 1.22 -13.77
CA LYS A 46 -0.37 2.34 -14.38
C LYS A 46 0.41 2.93 -15.56
N LEU A 47 1.71 3.20 -15.37
CA LEU A 47 2.58 3.68 -16.46
C LEU A 47 2.70 2.67 -17.61
N PHE A 48 2.69 1.37 -17.30
CA PHE A 48 2.66 0.32 -18.32
C PHE A 48 1.35 0.39 -19.15
N LEU A 49 0.20 0.50 -18.48
CA LEU A 49 -1.12 0.56 -19.10
C LEU A 49 -1.31 1.80 -19.99
N ASP A 50 -0.63 2.92 -19.70
CA ASP A 50 -0.64 4.12 -20.56
C ASP A 50 -0.13 3.83 -21.99
N THR A 51 0.72 2.80 -22.14
CA THR A 51 1.25 2.35 -23.44
C THR A 51 0.59 1.07 -23.96
N HIS A 52 0.01 0.25 -23.08
CA HIS A 52 -0.63 -1.05 -23.42
C HIS A 52 -2.03 -1.18 -22.77
N PRO A 53 -3.03 -0.39 -23.20
CA PRO A 53 -4.31 -0.27 -22.50
C PRO A 53 -5.18 -1.55 -22.51
N ASN A 54 -4.91 -2.47 -23.44
CA ASN A 54 -5.68 -3.70 -23.63
C ASN A 54 -5.00 -4.95 -23.03
N CYS A 55 -3.91 -4.79 -22.25
CA CYS A 55 -3.26 -5.91 -21.60
C CYS A 55 -4.08 -6.34 -20.37
N THR A 56 -4.86 -7.41 -20.53
CA THR A 56 -5.74 -7.96 -19.49
C THR A 56 -4.97 -8.34 -18.23
N GLU A 57 -3.78 -8.90 -18.39
CA GLU A 57 -2.90 -9.30 -17.28
C GLU A 57 -2.48 -8.10 -16.43
N ALA A 58 -2.19 -6.95 -17.08
CA ALA A 58 -1.83 -5.72 -16.39
C ALA A 58 -3.03 -5.10 -15.67
N LEU A 59 -4.22 -5.20 -16.25
CA LEU A 59 -5.46 -4.73 -15.61
C LEU A 59 -5.81 -5.56 -14.37
N GLU A 60 -5.69 -6.89 -14.45
CA GLU A 60 -5.92 -7.77 -13.31
C GLU A 60 -4.92 -7.51 -12.17
N PHE A 61 -3.64 -7.40 -12.52
CA PHE A 61 -2.58 -7.09 -11.55
C PHE A 61 -2.82 -5.71 -10.91
N PHE A 62 -3.20 -4.71 -11.70
CA PHE A 62 -3.50 -3.37 -11.17
C PHE A 62 -4.64 -3.42 -10.14
N ASP A 63 -5.75 -4.12 -10.44
CA ASP A 63 -6.89 -4.20 -9.53
C ASP A 63 -6.53 -4.96 -8.23
N GLU A 64 -5.74 -6.03 -8.33
CA GLU A 64 -5.27 -6.78 -7.16
C GLU A 64 -4.40 -5.91 -6.24
N PHE A 65 -3.35 -5.28 -6.78
CA PHE A 65 -2.44 -4.46 -5.98
C PHE A 65 -3.11 -3.19 -5.45
N LYS A 66 -4.06 -2.61 -6.19
CA LYS A 66 -4.89 -1.51 -5.72
C LYS A 66 -5.71 -1.92 -4.49
N LYS A 67 -6.32 -3.11 -4.49
CA LYS A 67 -7.06 -3.64 -3.32
C LYS A 67 -6.13 -3.84 -2.12
N GLN A 68 -4.95 -4.44 -2.33
CA GLN A 68 -3.95 -4.63 -1.27
C GLN A 68 -3.49 -3.30 -0.67
N ARG A 69 -3.24 -2.28 -1.51
CA ARG A 69 -2.90 -0.93 -1.06
C ARG A 69 -3.98 -0.30 -0.19
N VAL A 70 -5.24 -0.36 -0.64
CA VAL A 70 -6.37 0.18 0.13
C VAL A 70 -6.52 -0.53 1.47
N GLN A 71 -6.36 -1.86 1.50
CA GLN A 71 -6.44 -2.63 2.73
C GLN A 71 -5.32 -2.23 3.71
N ALA A 72 -4.08 -2.14 3.25
CA ALA A 72 -2.94 -1.76 4.07
C ALA A 72 -3.09 -0.34 4.64
N LEU A 73 -3.57 0.61 3.84
CA LEU A 73 -3.84 1.98 4.30
C LEU A 73 -4.94 2.04 5.38
N LYS A 74 -6.00 1.24 5.24
CA LYS A 74 -7.07 1.13 6.27
C LYS A 74 -6.53 0.56 7.57
N GLU A 75 -5.69 -0.46 7.48
CA GLU A 75 -5.08 -1.09 8.65
C GLU A 75 -4.09 -0.16 9.35
N TYR A 76 -3.31 0.60 8.58
CA TYR A 76 -2.44 1.62 9.15
C TYR A 76 -3.26 2.70 9.85
N ALA A 77 -4.32 3.19 9.21
CA ALA A 77 -5.22 4.17 9.80
C ALA A 77 -5.84 3.69 11.12
N LYS A 78 -6.21 2.41 11.20
CA LYS A 78 -6.77 1.78 12.41
C LYS A 78 -5.79 1.82 13.60
N TYR A 79 -4.50 1.59 13.38
CA TYR A 79 -3.52 1.44 14.48
C TYR A 79 -2.60 2.66 14.72
N TYR A 80 -2.41 3.51 13.71
CA TYR A 80 -1.40 4.56 13.68
C TYR A 80 -1.90 5.92 13.20
N GLY A 81 -3.17 6.01 12.75
CA GLY A 81 -3.74 7.24 12.21
C GLY A 81 -3.63 7.33 10.69
N PRO A 82 -4.44 8.19 10.04
CA PRO A 82 -4.56 8.23 8.59
C PRO A 82 -3.30 8.76 7.89
N LEU A 83 -2.82 8.03 6.87
CA LEU A 83 -1.72 8.47 5.99
C LEU A 83 -2.21 9.25 4.77
N THR A 84 -3.46 9.06 4.39
CA THR A 84 -4.08 9.70 3.23
C THR A 84 -5.42 10.29 3.64
N LEU A 85 -5.87 11.35 2.96
CA LEU A 85 -7.19 11.94 3.19
C LEU A 85 -8.32 10.90 3.04
N ASP A 86 -8.19 9.96 2.11
CA ASP A 86 -9.18 8.90 1.87
C ASP A 86 -9.35 7.94 3.07
N THR A 87 -8.38 7.88 3.97
CA THR A 87 -8.45 7.07 5.19
C THR A 87 -8.65 7.90 6.45
N ALA A 88 -8.74 9.22 6.32
CA ALA A 88 -9.07 10.11 7.41
C ALA A 88 -10.56 9.99 7.76
N THR A 89 -10.85 9.61 8.99
CA THR A 89 -12.22 9.50 9.51
C THR A 89 -12.55 10.72 10.36
N THR A 90 -13.68 11.37 10.08
CA THR A 90 -14.23 12.52 10.82
C THR A 90 -14.98 12.13 12.10
N GLN A 91 -15.05 10.85 12.44
CA GLN A 91 -15.87 10.32 13.56
C GLN A 91 -15.26 10.50 14.96
N MET A 92 -14.09 11.13 15.10
CA MET A 92 -13.48 11.41 16.41
C MET A 92 -13.55 12.89 16.74
N ASP A 93 -13.70 13.21 18.04
CA ASP A 93 -13.84 14.56 18.61
C ASP A 93 -12.65 15.51 18.35
N TYR A 94 -11.65 15.10 17.55
CA TYR A 94 -10.50 15.91 17.14
C TYR A 94 -9.89 15.45 15.80
N TRP A 95 -9.33 16.41 15.04
CA TRP A 95 -8.79 16.21 13.68
C TRP A 95 -7.42 15.53 13.70
N LYS A 96 -7.37 14.19 13.73
CA LYS A 96 -6.12 13.41 13.83
C LYS A 96 -5.07 13.68 12.76
N TRP A 97 -5.49 14.07 11.55
CA TRP A 97 -4.60 14.32 10.40
C TRP A 97 -3.45 15.30 10.69
N ILE A 98 -3.66 16.29 11.57
CA ILE A 98 -2.62 17.29 11.91
C ILE A 98 -1.95 17.04 13.26
N ASN A 99 -2.52 16.16 14.08
CA ASN A 99 -2.15 16.04 15.49
C ASN A 99 -1.18 14.88 15.77
N ASP A 100 -1.13 13.88 14.89
CA ASP A 100 -0.17 12.78 15.00
C ASP A 100 1.15 13.12 14.27
N PRO A 101 2.31 12.70 14.79
CA PRO A 101 3.60 12.95 14.15
C PRO A 101 3.67 12.24 12.80
N TRP A 102 4.03 13.00 11.77
CA TRP A 102 4.06 12.48 10.41
C TRP A 102 5.16 11.43 10.25
N PRO A 103 4.96 10.41 9.38
CA PRO A 103 5.96 9.37 9.17
C PRO A 103 7.35 9.89 8.74
N TRP A 104 7.39 11.07 8.11
CA TRP A 104 8.64 11.73 7.67
C TRP A 104 9.23 12.71 8.69
N GLN A 105 8.54 12.99 9.81
CA GLN A 105 9.05 13.89 10.85
C GLN A 105 10.09 13.23 11.76
N GLU A 106 10.16 11.90 11.81
CA GLU A 106 11.14 11.16 12.63
C GLU A 106 12.58 11.20 12.05
N GLY A 107 12.79 11.83 10.88
CA GLY A 107 14.09 11.91 10.20
C GLY A 107 14.71 13.31 10.07
N GLY A 108 14.18 14.31 10.79
CA GLY A 108 14.68 15.68 10.73
C GLY A 108 15.83 15.93 11.72
N CYS A 109 17.03 16.19 11.20
CA CYS A 109 18.01 17.06 11.82
C CYS A 109 18.31 18.26 10.91
#